data_AF-A0A3D4HNL7-F1
#
_entry.id   AF-A0A3D4HNL7-F1
#
_cell.length_a   1.000
_cell.length_b   1.000
_cell.length_c   1.000
_cell.angle_alpha   90.00
_cell.angle_beta   90.00
_cell.angle_gamma   90.00
#
_symmetry.space_group_name_H-M   'P 1'
#
loop_
_entity.id
_entity.type
_entity.pdbx_description
1 polymer ?
#
loop_
_entity_poly.entity_id
_entity_poly.type
_entity_poly.pdbx_seq_one_letter_code
_entity_poly.pdbx_strand_id
1 'polypeptide(L)'
;MKKVIAVLTLVVLIVSALYGCSGSKKKDDTPPASESKTTEGNDTKKDTKEEGNKEVQEDSAEATPAPIDEAAAQALLFPEEVVNDNPGIGGGTLQVALVASSAFAGVLNPCFYEDNYDNQIISWFTEPIISYDENFVADQDGAATYEYDVANKTITLHMREGVKWQDGEPVTLDDLVFAYEVICHKDYQGIRYGESEANVVGVEEYHAGKADKISGLDLSEDKMTLTIHFKDFYPSILVGGFWSNPIPRHYYGDIPVKEMAAHEKTRTSPIGYGPFKLKNIVPGESVELERFDDYWMG
;
A
#
# COMPACT_ATOMS: atom_id res chain seq x y z
N MET A 1 53.06 -17.44 11.71
CA MET A 1 51.99 -17.19 12.69
C MET A 1 50.70 -16.90 11.94
N LYS A 2 49.82 -17.90 11.78
CA LYS A 2 48.48 -17.73 11.21
C LYS A 2 47.50 -18.16 12.29
N LYS A 3 46.76 -17.20 12.86
CA LYS A 3 45.71 -17.47 13.84
C LYS A 3 44.41 -17.71 13.10
N VAL A 4 43.88 -18.91 13.26
CA VAL A 4 42.54 -19.34 12.85
C VAL A 4 41.57 -18.71 13.85
N ILE A 5 40.59 -17.94 13.37
CA ILE A 5 39.47 -17.46 14.17
C ILE A 5 38.26 -18.32 13.77
N ALA A 6 37.77 -19.09 14.74
CA ALA A 6 36.59 -19.90 14.64
C ALA A 6 35.35 -19.00 14.75
N VAL A 7 34.48 -19.05 13.74
CA VAL A 7 33.14 -18.45 13.77
C VAL A 7 32.19 -19.49 14.35
N LEU A 8 31.58 -19.15 15.49
CA LEU A 8 30.60 -19.98 16.18
C LEU A 8 29.20 -19.63 15.63
N THR A 9 28.71 -20.45 14.70
CA THR A 9 27.36 -20.33 14.14
C THR A 9 26.36 -20.94 15.11
N LEU A 10 25.50 -20.12 15.73
CA LEU A 10 24.36 -20.59 16.52
C LEU A 10 23.11 -20.56 15.63
N VAL A 11 22.74 -21.72 15.10
CA VAL A 11 21.49 -21.92 14.36
C VAL A 11 20.42 -22.38 15.36
N VAL A 12 19.38 -21.58 15.55
CA VAL A 12 18.16 -21.98 16.27
C VAL A 12 17.10 -22.34 15.23
N LEU A 13 16.96 -23.65 14.98
CA LEU A 13 15.87 -24.24 14.21
C LEU A 13 14.69 -24.50 15.14
N ILE A 14 13.59 -23.74 14.98
CA ILE A 14 12.28 -24.13 15.53
C ILE A 14 11.47 -24.70 14.38
N VAL A 15 11.46 -26.02 14.29
CA VAL A 15 10.50 -26.78 13.48
C VAL A 15 9.43 -27.29 14.43
N SER A 16 8.20 -26.82 14.25
CA SER A 16 7.03 -27.42 14.87
C SER A 16 6.03 -27.80 13.78
N ALA A 17 6.24 -29.00 13.23
CA ALA A 17 5.19 -29.78 12.61
C ALA A 17 4.67 -30.78 13.65
N LEU A 18 3.39 -30.68 14.02
CA LEU A 18 2.67 -31.76 14.67
C LEU A 18 1.46 -32.12 13.81
N TYR A 19 1.64 -33.14 12.99
CA TYR A 19 0.57 -34.00 12.53
C TYR A 19 0.17 -34.93 13.68
N GLY A 20 -1.12 -35.00 13.96
CA GLY A 20 -1.72 -35.96 14.89
C GLY A 20 -3.11 -36.35 14.41
N CYS A 21 -3.17 -37.39 13.58
CA CYS A 21 -4.40 -38.10 13.22
C CYS A 21 -5.04 -38.76 14.44
N SER A 22 -6.37 -38.66 14.57
CA SER A 22 -7.18 -39.66 15.27
C SER A 22 -8.44 -39.92 14.45
N GLY A 23 -8.65 -41.20 14.12
CA GLY A 23 -9.67 -41.67 13.19
C GLY A 23 -11.03 -41.97 13.81
N SER A 24 -12.02 -41.81 12.93
CA SER A 24 -13.23 -42.61 12.72
C SER A 24 -14.31 -42.75 13.81
N LYS A 25 -15.49 -42.25 13.48
CA LYS A 25 -16.73 -43.05 13.42
C LYS A 25 -17.77 -42.39 12.48
N LYS A 26 -18.18 -43.15 11.46
CA LYS A 26 -19.33 -42.88 10.58
C LYS A 26 -20.63 -42.82 11.40
N LYS A 27 -21.52 -41.90 11.03
CA LYS A 27 -22.96 -42.15 10.99
C LYS A 27 -23.58 -41.29 9.89
N ASP A 28 -24.08 -41.97 8.87
CA ASP A 28 -25.04 -41.46 7.91
C ASP A 28 -26.30 -41.01 8.65
N ASP A 29 -26.86 -39.85 8.28
CA ASP A 29 -28.30 -39.58 8.29
C ASP A 29 -28.57 -38.26 7.53
N THR A 30 -29.33 -38.38 6.45
CA THR A 30 -30.03 -37.36 5.64
C THR A 30 -31.44 -37.97 5.43
N PRO A 31 -32.59 -37.27 5.23
CA PRO A 31 -32.90 -35.89 4.77
C PRO A 31 -34.03 -35.24 5.64
N PRO A 32 -34.88 -34.25 5.20
CA PRO A 32 -35.02 -33.60 3.89
C PRO A 32 -35.16 -32.06 3.83
N ALA A 33 -35.06 -31.62 2.57
CA ALA A 33 -35.38 -30.33 1.99
C ALA A 33 -36.81 -29.82 2.30
N SER A 34 -36.93 -28.49 2.33
CA SER A 34 -38.17 -27.74 2.46
C SER A 34 -38.46 -27.03 1.14
N GLU A 35 -39.57 -27.40 0.48
CA GLU A 35 -40.19 -26.59 -0.57
C GLU A 35 -41.53 -26.02 -0.12
N SER A 36 -41.70 -24.73 -0.41
CA SER A 36 -42.86 -24.05 -0.98
C SER A 36 -44.25 -24.17 -0.33
N LYS A 37 -44.78 -23.00 0.06
CA LYS A 37 -46.19 -22.63 -0.13
C LYS A 37 -46.31 -21.13 -0.43
N THR A 38 -46.83 -20.78 -1.60
CA THR A 38 -47.63 -19.56 -1.81
C THR A 38 -48.69 -19.82 -2.87
N THR A 39 -49.84 -19.21 -2.64
CA THR A 39 -51.18 -19.55 -3.15
C THR A 39 -51.54 -18.76 -4.41
N GLU A 40 -52.45 -19.32 -5.21
CA GLU A 40 -53.00 -18.86 -6.50
C GLU A 40 -53.92 -17.61 -6.47
N GLY A 41 -54.07 -17.00 -7.67
CA GLY A 41 -55.27 -16.31 -8.19
C GLY A 41 -54.99 -14.87 -8.66
N ASN A 42 -55.33 -14.39 -9.86
CA ASN A 42 -56.18 -14.90 -10.94
C ASN A 42 -55.93 -14.10 -12.26
N ASP A 43 -56.36 -14.69 -13.38
CA ASP A 43 -56.23 -14.36 -14.81
C ASP A 43 -56.53 -12.92 -15.30
N THR A 44 -55.88 -12.52 -16.41
CA THR A 44 -56.57 -12.12 -17.67
C THR A 44 -55.65 -12.29 -18.89
N LYS A 45 -56.21 -12.86 -19.97
CA LYS A 45 -55.58 -13.36 -21.21
C LYS A 45 -55.88 -12.43 -22.40
N LYS A 46 -54.89 -12.27 -23.32
CA LYS A 46 -54.96 -12.00 -24.79
C LYS A 46 -53.80 -11.08 -25.22
N ASP A 47 -53.14 -11.20 -26.38
CA ASP A 47 -53.36 -11.94 -27.62
C ASP A 47 -51.99 -12.25 -28.26
N THR A 48 -51.91 -13.37 -28.96
CA THR A 48 -50.76 -13.93 -29.66
C THR A 48 -50.46 -13.16 -30.96
N LYS A 49 -49.17 -12.91 -31.26
CA LYS A 49 -48.63 -12.94 -32.63
C LYS A 49 -47.21 -13.51 -32.61
N GLU A 50 -47.08 -14.68 -33.23
CA GLU A 50 -45.83 -15.30 -33.64
C GLU A 50 -45.13 -14.44 -34.70
N GLU A 51 -43.84 -14.25 -34.55
CA GLU A 51 -42.94 -14.05 -35.69
C GLU A 51 -41.51 -14.46 -35.29
N GLY A 52 -40.93 -15.39 -36.06
CA GLY A 52 -39.51 -15.31 -36.39
C GLY A 52 -38.50 -15.90 -35.41
N ASN A 53 -38.51 -17.21 -35.30
CA ASN A 53 -37.39 -18.10 -34.99
C ASN A 53 -35.97 -17.52 -35.27
N LYS A 54 -35.17 -17.35 -34.21
CA LYS A 54 -33.70 -17.54 -34.18
C LYS A 54 -33.28 -17.86 -32.75
N GLU A 55 -33.22 -19.14 -32.41
CA GLU A 55 -32.43 -19.63 -31.28
C GLU A 55 -30.97 -19.22 -31.51
N VAL A 56 -30.51 -18.24 -30.74
CA VAL A 56 -29.08 -18.02 -30.53
C VAL A 56 -28.69 -18.99 -29.41
N GLN A 57 -28.02 -20.08 -29.78
CA GLN A 57 -27.28 -20.89 -28.82
C GLN A 57 -26.27 -19.97 -28.13
N GLU A 58 -26.54 -19.62 -26.87
CA GLU A 58 -25.50 -19.22 -25.94
C GLU A 58 -24.62 -20.45 -25.71
N ASP A 59 -23.56 -20.57 -26.52
CA ASP A 59 -22.43 -21.41 -26.19
C ASP A 59 -21.73 -20.75 -25.00
N SER A 60 -22.20 -21.06 -23.79
CA SER A 60 -21.45 -20.81 -22.58
C SER A 60 -20.22 -21.73 -22.62
N ALA A 61 -19.19 -21.30 -23.33
CA ALA A 61 -17.85 -21.83 -23.15
C ALA A 61 -17.42 -21.48 -21.73
N GLU A 62 -17.80 -22.34 -20.80
CA GLU A 62 -17.21 -22.44 -19.48
C GLU A 62 -15.70 -22.55 -19.72
N ALA A 63 -14.97 -21.47 -19.42
CA ALA A 63 -13.52 -21.49 -19.50
C ALA A 63 -13.05 -22.49 -18.45
N THR A 64 -12.81 -23.73 -18.87
CA THR A 64 -12.21 -24.75 -18.04
C THR A 64 -10.88 -24.17 -17.57
N PRO A 65 -10.68 -23.92 -16.26
CA PRO A 65 -9.36 -23.55 -15.80
C PRO A 65 -8.43 -24.69 -16.22
N ALA A 66 -7.31 -24.35 -16.88
CA ALA A 66 -6.26 -25.33 -17.12
C ALA A 66 -6.04 -26.10 -15.81
N PRO A 67 -5.94 -27.44 -15.84
CA PRO A 67 -5.66 -28.21 -14.63
C PRO A 67 -4.49 -27.53 -13.93
N ILE A 68 -4.65 -27.23 -12.65
CA ILE A 68 -3.70 -26.43 -11.86
C ILE A 68 -2.26 -26.98 -12.03
N ASP A 69 -2.14 -28.29 -12.25
CA ASP A 69 -0.91 -29.01 -12.55
C ASP A 69 -0.27 -28.66 -13.90
N GLU A 70 -1.06 -28.37 -14.94
CA GLU A 70 -0.58 -27.97 -16.26
C GLU A 70 -0.11 -26.52 -16.29
N ALA A 71 -0.81 -25.63 -15.58
CA ALA A 71 -0.36 -24.24 -15.36
C ALA A 71 0.92 -24.20 -14.52
N ALA A 72 1.01 -25.02 -13.46
CA ALA A 72 2.22 -25.16 -12.66
C ALA A 72 3.40 -25.72 -13.48
N ALA A 73 3.16 -26.70 -14.36
CA ALA A 73 4.18 -27.24 -15.25
C ALA A 73 4.65 -26.20 -16.28
N GLN A 74 3.77 -25.34 -16.78
CA GLN A 74 4.13 -24.24 -17.69
C GLN A 74 4.90 -23.12 -16.98
N ALA A 75 4.54 -22.79 -15.74
CA ALA A 75 5.26 -21.78 -14.95
C ALA A 75 6.75 -22.14 -14.77
N LEU A 76 7.07 -23.43 -14.60
CA LEU A 76 8.45 -23.94 -14.52
C LEU A 76 9.27 -23.75 -15.80
N LEU A 77 8.64 -23.45 -16.94
CA LEU A 77 9.34 -23.19 -18.20
C LEU A 77 9.91 -21.77 -18.28
N PHE A 78 9.45 -20.86 -17.42
CA PHE A 78 9.92 -19.49 -17.38
C PHE A 78 10.96 -19.34 -16.27
N PRO A 79 12.17 -18.83 -16.58
CA PRO A 79 13.16 -18.57 -15.54
C PRO A 79 12.65 -17.44 -14.62
N GLU A 80 12.79 -17.62 -13.31
CA GLU A 80 12.43 -16.59 -12.31
C GLU A 80 13.34 -15.36 -12.40
N GLU A 81 14.58 -15.56 -12.85
CA GLU A 81 15.58 -14.51 -13.06
C GLU A 81 16.07 -14.52 -14.50
N VAL A 82 16.15 -13.33 -15.11
CA VAL A 82 16.73 -13.13 -16.43
C VAL A 82 17.95 -12.21 -16.29
N VAL A 83 19.12 -12.71 -16.67
CA VAL A 83 20.34 -11.90 -16.76
C VAL A 83 20.47 -11.37 -18.19
N ASN A 84 20.62 -10.05 -18.33
CA ASN A 84 20.84 -9.38 -19.60
C ASN A 84 22.18 -8.63 -19.57
N ASP A 85 23.21 -9.23 -20.15
CA ASP A 85 24.56 -8.65 -20.24
C ASP A 85 24.75 -7.69 -21.43
N ASN A 86 23.68 -7.36 -22.16
CA ASN A 86 23.78 -6.37 -23.23
C ASN A 86 24.08 -4.98 -22.64
N PRO A 87 24.82 -4.11 -23.37
CA PRO A 87 25.01 -2.73 -22.95
C PRO A 87 23.67 -2.03 -22.70
N GLY A 88 23.59 -1.26 -21.61
CA GLY A 88 22.44 -0.42 -21.33
C GLY A 88 22.19 0.55 -22.49
N ILE A 89 20.92 0.69 -22.90
CA ILE A 89 20.50 1.71 -23.85
C ILE A 89 20.19 3.02 -23.12
N GLY A 90 20.37 4.16 -23.78
CA GLY A 90 19.93 5.45 -23.25
C GLY A 90 18.41 5.60 -23.39
N GLY A 91 17.72 5.79 -22.26
CA GLY A 91 16.25 5.85 -22.22
C GLY A 91 15.58 4.50 -22.49
N GLY A 92 14.32 4.55 -22.89
CA GLY A 92 13.52 3.36 -23.21
C GLY A 92 12.23 3.28 -22.40
N THR A 93 11.40 2.30 -22.73
CA THR A 93 10.14 2.01 -22.03
C THR A 93 10.23 0.61 -21.45
N LEU A 94 10.16 0.51 -20.13
CA LEU A 94 9.99 -0.75 -19.44
C LEU A 94 8.49 -1.09 -19.38
N GLN A 95 8.12 -2.29 -19.82
CA GLN A 95 6.76 -2.79 -19.72
C GLN A 95 6.69 -3.80 -18.57
N VAL A 96 5.89 -3.49 -17.56
CA VAL A 96 5.71 -4.33 -16.37
C VAL A 96 4.25 -4.72 -16.28
N ALA A 97 3.98 -6.03 -16.11
CA ALA A 97 2.64 -6.53 -15.87
C ALA A 97 2.39 -6.66 -14.36
N LEU A 98 1.33 -6.04 -13.85
CA LEU A 98 0.78 -6.34 -12.53
C LEU A 98 -0.14 -7.55 -12.66
N VAL A 99 0.31 -8.70 -12.17
CA VAL A 99 -0.46 -9.96 -12.26
C VAL A 99 -1.53 -9.96 -11.17
N ALA A 100 -2.75 -9.63 -11.56
CA ALA A 100 -3.93 -9.63 -10.72
C ALA A 100 -5.12 -10.29 -11.44
N SER A 101 -5.97 -11.00 -10.69
CA SER A 101 -7.23 -11.56 -11.22
C SER A 101 -8.38 -10.55 -11.24
N SER A 102 -8.15 -9.34 -10.73
CA SER A 102 -9.08 -8.21 -10.72
C SER A 102 -8.37 -6.93 -11.16
N ALA A 103 -9.16 -5.94 -11.57
CA ALA A 103 -8.66 -4.58 -11.75
C ALA A 103 -8.01 -4.05 -10.46
N PHE A 104 -6.95 -3.25 -10.59
CA PHE A 104 -6.35 -2.54 -9.45
C PHE A 104 -7.30 -1.45 -8.92
N ALA A 105 -7.28 -1.19 -7.62
CA ALA A 105 -8.24 -0.27 -7.00
C ALA A 105 -7.94 1.21 -7.30
N GLY A 106 -6.67 1.56 -7.51
CA GLY A 106 -6.25 2.91 -7.88
C GLY A 106 -6.39 3.91 -6.74
N VAL A 107 -6.22 3.49 -5.49
CA VAL A 107 -6.09 4.38 -4.32
C VAL A 107 -4.62 4.75 -4.17
N LEU A 108 -4.16 5.69 -5.00
CA LEU A 108 -2.73 5.99 -5.15
C LEU A 108 -2.27 7.09 -4.18
N ASN A 109 -2.59 6.94 -2.90
CA ASN A 109 -2.18 7.84 -1.82
C ASN A 109 -1.64 6.99 -0.65
N PRO A 110 -0.41 7.27 -0.14
CA PRO A 110 0.20 6.52 0.97
C PRO A 110 -0.70 6.37 2.19
N CYS A 111 -1.49 7.40 2.51
CA CYS A 111 -2.38 7.38 3.66
C CYS A 111 -3.63 6.51 3.46
N PHE A 112 -3.98 6.08 2.25
CA PHE A 112 -5.27 5.41 1.98
C PHE A 112 -5.17 4.08 1.24
N TYR A 113 -4.05 3.73 0.61
CA TYR A 113 -3.96 2.43 -0.07
C TYR A 113 -4.13 1.25 0.91
N GLU A 114 -4.81 0.20 0.46
CA GLU A 114 -5.12 -0.99 1.26
C GLU A 114 -4.54 -2.28 0.67
N ASP A 115 -4.16 -2.27 -0.61
CA ASP A 115 -3.64 -3.45 -1.30
C ASP A 115 -2.19 -3.26 -1.79
N ASN A 116 -1.55 -4.39 -2.10
CA ASN A 116 -0.16 -4.40 -2.54
C ASN A 116 0.02 -3.91 -3.99
N TYR A 117 -1.01 -3.97 -4.82
CA TYR A 117 -0.92 -3.53 -6.21
C TYR A 117 -0.82 -2.01 -6.29
N ASP A 118 -1.66 -1.30 -5.54
CA ASP A 118 -1.59 0.14 -5.39
C ASP A 118 -0.25 0.54 -4.75
N ASN A 119 0.22 -0.18 -3.72
CA ASN A 119 1.52 0.08 -3.10
C ASN A 119 2.70 -0.03 -4.09
N GLN A 120 2.68 -1.06 -4.95
CA GLN A 120 3.71 -1.23 -5.97
C GLN A 120 3.73 -0.04 -6.93
N ILE A 121 2.56 0.44 -7.36
CA ILE A 121 2.45 1.62 -8.24
C ILE A 121 2.95 2.88 -7.51
N ILE A 122 2.49 3.11 -6.27
CA ILE A 122 2.89 4.24 -5.41
C ILE A 122 4.41 4.32 -5.30
N SER A 123 5.06 3.19 -5.04
CA SER A 123 6.51 3.10 -4.82
C SER A 123 7.37 3.52 -6.02
N TRP A 124 6.80 3.66 -7.22
CA TRP A 124 7.53 4.19 -8.37
C TRP A 124 7.60 5.72 -8.41
N PHE A 125 6.64 6.42 -7.80
CA PHE A 125 6.52 7.87 -7.91
C PHE A 125 6.59 8.61 -6.58
N THR A 126 6.55 7.91 -5.45
CA THR A 126 6.78 8.47 -4.13
C THR A 126 7.58 7.49 -3.29
N GLU A 127 8.22 8.02 -2.25
CA GLU A 127 9.02 7.25 -1.29
C GLU A 127 8.80 7.79 0.13
N PRO A 128 9.27 7.12 1.18
CA PRO A 128 9.33 7.68 2.52
C PRO A 128 10.47 8.71 2.65
N ILE A 129 10.40 9.62 3.63
CA ILE A 129 11.48 10.61 3.84
C ILE A 129 12.75 9.99 4.45
N ILE A 130 12.62 8.83 5.10
CA ILE A 130 13.76 8.05 5.59
C ILE A 130 14.00 6.86 4.67
N SER A 131 15.25 6.51 4.46
CA SER A 131 15.69 5.34 3.71
C SER A 131 16.01 4.19 4.66
N TYR A 132 16.13 2.99 4.07
CA TYR A 132 16.48 1.77 4.75
C TYR A 132 17.53 1.02 3.94
N ASP A 133 18.45 0.37 4.64
CA ASP A 133 19.45 -0.48 4.03
C ASP A 133 18.86 -1.85 3.61
N GLU A 134 19.69 -2.69 3.00
CA GLU A 134 19.32 -4.04 2.57
C GLU A 134 18.84 -4.97 3.70
N ASN A 135 19.09 -4.59 4.96
CA ASN A 135 18.67 -5.33 6.16
C ASN A 135 17.43 -4.70 6.82
N PHE A 136 16.77 -3.76 6.14
CA PHE A 136 15.60 -3.02 6.65
C PHE A 136 15.91 -2.19 7.90
N VAL A 137 17.16 -1.76 8.05
CA VAL A 137 17.55 -0.81 9.11
C VAL A 137 17.52 0.58 8.52
N ALA A 138 16.82 1.50 9.18
CA ALA A 138 16.80 2.89 8.75
C ALA A 138 18.24 3.44 8.66
N ASP A 139 18.52 4.19 7.60
CA ASP A 139 19.81 4.83 7.36
C ASP A 139 19.64 6.34 7.10
N GLN A 140 20.75 7.05 6.84
CA GLN A 140 20.76 8.51 6.75
C GLN A 140 20.70 9.03 5.31
N ASP A 141 20.48 8.18 4.31
CA ASP A 141 20.59 8.55 2.89
C ASP A 141 19.29 9.11 2.30
N GLY A 142 18.17 9.04 3.02
CA GLY A 142 16.83 9.45 2.57
C GLY A 142 16.66 10.97 2.46
N ALA A 143 15.48 11.41 2.01
CA ALA A 143 15.16 12.82 1.85
C ALA A 143 15.24 13.64 3.15
N ALA A 144 15.20 12.97 4.31
CA ALA A 144 15.51 13.52 5.62
C ALA A 144 16.51 12.63 6.37
N THR A 145 17.39 13.28 7.15
CA THR A 145 18.21 12.60 8.18
C THR A 145 17.47 12.59 9.51
N TYR A 146 17.91 11.76 10.45
CA TYR A 146 17.24 11.66 11.76
C TYR A 146 18.18 11.39 12.93
N GLU A 147 17.72 11.77 14.13
CA GLU A 147 18.38 11.49 15.40
C GLU A 147 17.36 10.92 16.40
N TYR A 148 17.75 9.89 17.14
CA TYR A 148 16.93 9.31 18.21
C TYR A 148 17.38 9.82 19.59
N ASP A 149 16.42 10.18 20.44
CA ASP A 149 16.62 10.35 21.87
C ASP A 149 15.69 9.42 22.63
N VAL A 150 16.19 8.22 22.93
CA VAL A 150 15.44 7.17 23.63
C VAL A 150 15.05 7.60 25.05
N ALA A 151 15.88 8.41 25.71
CA ALA A 151 15.62 8.85 27.09
C ALA A 151 14.45 9.84 27.15
N ASN A 152 14.37 10.75 26.18
CA ASN A 152 13.28 11.71 26.04
C ASN A 152 12.12 11.20 25.17
N LYS A 153 12.25 9.98 24.63
CA LYS A 153 11.25 9.32 23.79
C LYS A 153 10.94 10.12 22.51
N THR A 154 11.96 10.59 21.81
CA THR A 154 11.79 11.37 20.58
C THR A 154 12.59 10.85 19.41
N ILE A 155 12.11 11.19 18.21
CA ILE A 155 12.92 11.24 16.99
C ILE A 155 12.88 12.67 16.44
N THR A 156 14.04 13.18 16.04
CA THR A 156 14.16 14.46 15.34
C THR A 156 14.54 14.20 13.90
N LEU A 157 13.77 14.75 12.97
CA LEU A 157 13.95 14.65 11.53
C LEU A 157 14.48 15.98 10.99
N HIS A 158 15.42 15.93 10.05
CA HIS A 158 15.97 17.09 9.35
C HIS A 158 15.85 16.89 7.84
N MET A 159 15.02 17.71 7.20
CA MET A 159 14.78 17.63 5.77
C MET A 159 15.99 18.11 4.98
N ARG A 160 16.35 17.42 3.90
CA ARG A 160 17.37 17.87 2.95
C ARG A 160 16.84 19.03 2.12
N GLU A 161 17.73 19.96 1.77
CA GLU A 161 17.40 21.05 0.85
C GLU A 161 17.20 20.54 -0.58
N GLY A 162 16.32 21.20 -1.33
CA GLY A 162 16.16 20.97 -2.77
C GLY A 162 15.25 19.80 -3.17
N VAL A 163 14.67 19.09 -2.21
CA VAL A 163 13.67 18.05 -2.50
C VAL A 163 12.35 18.71 -2.92
N LYS A 164 11.76 18.24 -4.03
CA LYS A 164 10.55 18.81 -4.61
C LYS A 164 9.50 17.75 -4.92
N TRP A 165 8.25 18.12 -4.72
CA TRP A 165 7.11 17.45 -5.32
C TRP A 165 7.14 17.59 -6.85
N GLN A 166 6.44 16.70 -7.54
CA GLN A 166 6.38 16.68 -9.00
C GLN A 166 5.71 17.89 -9.66
N ASP A 167 4.99 18.71 -8.87
CA ASP A 167 4.44 20.00 -9.29
C ASP A 167 5.41 21.18 -9.06
N GLY A 168 6.60 20.90 -8.52
CA GLY A 168 7.68 21.87 -8.32
C GLY A 168 7.71 22.53 -6.94
N GLU A 169 6.69 22.31 -6.10
CA GLU A 169 6.69 22.80 -4.72
C GLU A 169 7.72 22.06 -3.85
N PRO A 170 8.33 22.71 -2.86
CA PRO A 170 9.30 22.06 -1.99
C PRO A 170 8.62 21.01 -1.10
N VAL A 171 9.27 19.86 -0.91
CA VAL A 171 8.88 18.89 0.13
C VAL A 171 9.39 19.41 1.47
N THR A 172 8.50 19.50 2.47
CA THR A 172 8.86 19.95 3.83
C THR A 172 8.29 19.02 4.89
N LEU A 173 8.73 19.13 6.14
CA LEU A 173 8.18 18.30 7.23
C LEU A 173 6.75 18.69 7.63
N ASP A 174 6.24 19.81 7.14
CA ASP A 174 4.80 20.14 7.22
C ASP A 174 3.94 19.15 6.43
N ASP A 175 4.48 18.56 5.35
CA ASP A 175 3.80 17.51 4.58
C ASP A 175 3.74 16.19 5.34
N LEU A 176 4.74 15.90 6.18
CA LEU A 176 4.70 14.75 7.09
C LEU A 176 3.74 14.99 8.26
N VAL A 177 3.75 16.19 8.84
CA VAL A 177 2.76 16.59 9.86
C VAL A 177 1.34 16.46 9.30
N PHE A 178 1.13 16.91 8.06
CA PHE A 178 -0.16 16.77 7.38
C PHE A 178 -0.57 15.31 7.20
N ALA A 179 0.36 14.41 6.85
CA ALA A 179 0.07 12.99 6.77
C ALA A 179 -0.42 12.42 8.12
N TYR A 180 0.22 12.79 9.23
CA TYR A 180 -0.26 12.44 10.58
C TYR A 180 -1.65 13.02 10.86
N GLU A 181 -1.89 14.28 10.52
CA GLU A 181 -3.19 14.94 10.68
C GLU A 181 -4.29 14.23 9.89
N VAL A 182 -4.01 13.72 8.69
CA VAL A 182 -4.95 12.96 7.86
C VAL A 182 -5.23 11.59 8.46
N ILE A 183 -4.19 10.82 8.78
CA ILE A 183 -4.32 9.46 9.32
C ILE A 183 -5.03 9.48 10.68
N CYS A 184 -4.68 10.45 11.54
CA CYS A 184 -5.23 10.53 12.89
C CYS A 184 -6.55 11.30 12.94
N HIS A 185 -7.07 11.81 11.82
CA HIS A 185 -8.33 12.55 11.82
C HIS A 185 -9.52 11.66 12.21
N LYS A 186 -10.51 12.22 12.92
CA LYS A 186 -11.72 11.49 13.36
C LYS A 186 -12.56 10.89 12.22
N ASP A 187 -12.48 11.49 11.03
CA ASP A 187 -13.21 11.06 9.83
C ASP A 187 -12.34 10.23 8.86
N TYR A 188 -11.13 9.82 9.30
CA TYR A 188 -10.27 8.93 8.52
C TYR A 188 -10.91 7.55 8.37
N GLN A 189 -10.89 7.02 7.14
CA GLN A 189 -11.54 5.75 6.80
C GLN A 189 -10.57 4.65 6.35
N GLY A 190 -9.27 4.96 6.27
CA GLY A 190 -8.26 3.99 5.85
C GLY A 190 -7.74 3.15 7.03
N ILE A 191 -6.68 2.38 6.75
CA ILE A 191 -6.17 1.36 7.66
C ILE A 191 -4.89 1.77 8.41
N ARG A 192 -4.45 3.04 8.32
CA ARG A 192 -3.17 3.50 8.89
C ARG A 192 -3.23 4.04 10.30
N TYR A 193 -4.42 4.22 10.87
CA TYR A 193 -4.53 4.62 12.27
C TYR A 193 -4.46 3.37 13.17
N GLY A 194 -3.32 3.17 13.82
CA GLY A 194 -3.11 2.04 14.73
C GLY A 194 -2.41 2.43 16.03
N GLU A 195 -1.87 1.42 16.72
CA GLU A 195 -1.16 1.60 18.00
C GLU A 195 0.08 2.50 17.85
N SER A 196 0.80 2.41 16.73
CA SER A 196 1.99 3.22 16.45
C SER A 196 1.65 4.72 16.36
N GLU A 197 0.59 5.08 15.64
CA GLU A 197 0.14 6.47 15.52
C GLU A 197 -0.42 6.97 16.84
N ALA A 198 -1.25 6.16 17.52
CA ALA A 198 -1.79 6.49 18.85
C ALA A 198 -0.72 6.67 19.93
N ASN A 199 0.48 6.12 19.74
CA ASN A 199 1.63 6.29 20.63
C ASN A 199 2.27 7.69 20.51
N VAL A 200 1.96 8.49 19.49
CA VAL A 200 2.41 9.89 19.43
C VAL A 200 1.61 10.73 20.43
N VAL A 201 2.30 11.61 21.16
CA VAL A 201 1.68 12.46 22.18
C VAL A 201 0.62 13.37 21.53
N GLY A 202 -0.58 13.44 22.11
CA GLY A 202 -1.67 14.29 21.62
C GLY A 202 -2.53 13.71 20.49
N VAL A 203 -2.17 12.55 19.93
CA VAL A 203 -2.95 11.93 18.84
C VAL A 203 -4.35 11.53 19.28
N GLU A 204 -4.51 10.98 20.48
CA GLU A 204 -5.84 10.55 20.97
C GLU A 204 -6.78 11.73 21.18
N GLU A 205 -6.28 12.87 21.69
CA GLU A 205 -7.05 14.10 21.83
C GLU A 205 -7.44 14.68 20.47
N TYR A 206 -6.51 14.70 19.51
CA TYR A 206 -6.76 15.15 18.15
C TYR A 206 -7.78 14.25 17.44
N HIS A 207 -7.59 12.92 17.50
CA HIS A 207 -8.49 11.94 16.91
C HIS A 207 -9.90 11.99 17.51
N ALA A 208 -10.02 12.29 18.80
CA ALA A 208 -11.32 12.49 19.46
C ALA A 208 -11.97 13.85 19.15
N GLY A 209 -11.33 14.71 18.34
CA GLY A 209 -11.80 16.07 18.04
C GLY A 209 -11.74 17.03 19.23
N LYS A 210 -10.87 16.74 20.23
CA LYS A 210 -10.69 17.55 21.44
C LYS A 210 -9.52 18.53 21.33
N ALA A 211 -8.67 18.37 20.32
CA ALA A 211 -7.55 19.25 20.01
C ALA A 211 -7.51 19.53 18.51
N ASP A 212 -7.14 20.76 18.13
CA ASP A 212 -7.02 21.16 16.72
C ASP A 212 -5.70 20.70 16.08
N LYS A 213 -4.73 20.28 16.90
CA LYS A 213 -3.39 19.85 16.48
C LYS A 213 -2.90 18.68 17.34
N ILE A 214 -1.96 17.91 16.80
CA ILE A 214 -1.25 16.85 17.51
C ILE A 214 -0.08 17.48 18.28
N SER A 215 -0.16 17.52 19.62
CA SER A 215 0.83 18.23 20.46
C SER A 215 2.23 17.61 20.47
N GLY A 216 2.36 16.34 20.07
CA GLY A 216 3.63 15.63 19.99
C GLY A 216 4.39 15.84 18.69
N LEU A 217 3.91 16.69 17.79
CA LEU A 217 4.59 17.06 16.56
C LEU A 217 5.13 18.49 16.68
N ASP A 218 6.40 18.61 17.06
CA ASP A 218 7.08 19.90 17.20
C ASP A 218 7.79 20.26 15.90
N LEU A 219 7.09 21.01 15.06
CA LEU A 219 7.57 21.48 13.76
C LEU A 219 8.20 22.87 13.91
N SER A 220 9.45 22.99 13.48
CA SER A 220 10.18 24.26 13.37
C SER A 220 9.50 25.26 12.42
N GLU A 221 9.74 26.57 12.63
CA GLU A 221 9.13 27.64 11.83
C GLU A 221 9.49 27.57 10.33
N ASP A 222 10.70 27.10 10.00
CA ASP A 222 11.15 26.91 8.63
C ASP A 222 10.67 25.60 7.99
N LYS A 223 9.98 24.74 8.77
CA LYS A 223 9.44 23.43 8.38
C LYS A 223 10.51 22.41 7.96
N MET A 224 11.79 22.65 8.28
CA MET A 224 12.91 21.78 7.91
C MET A 224 13.36 20.86 9.05
N THR A 225 12.88 21.10 10.27
CA THR A 225 13.07 20.20 11.42
C THR A 225 11.73 19.83 12.08
N LEU A 226 11.54 18.55 12.38
CA LEU A 226 10.36 18.02 13.09
C LEU A 226 10.84 17.09 14.20
N THR A 227 10.43 17.37 15.44
CA THR A 227 10.57 16.42 16.55
C THR A 227 9.25 15.72 16.81
N ILE A 228 9.24 14.39 16.74
CA ILE A 228 8.08 13.56 17.09
C ILE A 228 8.28 13.04 18.51
N HIS A 229 7.32 13.32 19.38
CA HIS A 229 7.29 12.90 20.78
C HIS A 229 6.38 11.69 20.96
N PHE A 230 6.92 10.61 21.50
CA PHE A 230 6.19 9.39 21.78
C PHE A 230 5.82 9.28 23.27
N LYS A 231 4.69 8.64 23.56
CA LYS A 231 4.29 8.25 24.92
C LYS A 231 5.25 7.21 25.46
N ASP A 232 5.60 6.21 24.64
CA ASP A 232 6.61 5.20 24.91
C ASP A 232 7.55 5.00 23.71
N PHE A 233 8.84 4.72 24.00
CA PHE A 233 9.83 4.51 22.95
C PHE A 233 10.07 3.01 22.72
N TYR A 234 9.36 2.42 21.77
CA TYR A 234 9.47 1.01 21.45
C TYR A 234 10.68 0.70 20.55
N PRO A 235 11.30 -0.50 20.65
CA PRO A 235 12.39 -0.89 19.76
C PRO A 235 12.06 -0.80 18.27
N SER A 236 10.79 -0.98 17.88
CA SER A 236 10.34 -0.81 16.49
C SER A 236 10.65 0.58 15.94
N ILE A 237 10.62 1.63 16.77
CA ILE A 237 10.91 3.01 16.34
C ILE A 237 12.33 3.13 15.80
N LEU A 238 13.29 2.39 16.38
CA LEU A 238 14.69 2.39 15.93
C LEU A 238 14.88 1.81 14.52
N VAL A 239 13.92 1.03 14.05
CA VAL A 239 13.91 0.38 12.74
C VAL A 239 12.76 0.89 11.85
N GLY A 240 12.31 2.14 12.08
CA GLY A 240 11.29 2.78 11.22
C GLY A 240 9.84 2.51 11.61
N GLY A 241 9.58 2.11 12.86
CA GLY A 241 8.24 1.90 13.42
C GLY A 241 7.44 3.18 13.68
N PHE A 242 7.45 4.11 12.74
CA PHE A 242 6.67 5.34 12.74
C PHE A 242 6.33 5.74 11.30
N TRP A 243 5.33 6.60 11.12
CA TRP A 243 4.92 7.05 9.81
C TRP A 243 5.96 8.01 9.20
N SER A 244 6.48 7.67 8.02
CA SER A 244 7.52 8.44 7.32
C SER A 244 7.16 8.78 5.87
N ASN A 245 5.90 8.61 5.46
CA ASN A 245 5.45 8.93 4.11
C ASN A 245 4.69 10.28 4.11
N PRO A 246 5.29 11.38 3.64
CA PRO A 246 4.61 12.66 3.58
C PRO A 246 3.55 12.65 2.48
N ILE A 247 2.56 13.53 2.61
CA ILE A 247 1.64 13.86 1.51
C ILE A 247 1.56 15.38 1.37
N PRO A 248 1.49 15.93 0.15
CA PRO A 248 1.62 17.37 -0.08
C PRO A 248 0.42 18.14 0.48
N ARG A 249 0.65 18.92 1.55
CA ARG A 249 -0.42 19.70 2.20
C ARG A 249 -1.05 20.69 1.22
N HIS A 250 -0.25 21.35 0.38
CA HIS A 250 -0.75 22.31 -0.62
C HIS A 250 -1.65 21.64 -1.66
N TYR A 251 -1.44 20.35 -1.92
CA TYR A 251 -2.20 19.61 -2.91
C TYR A 251 -3.49 19.02 -2.35
N TYR A 252 -3.47 18.53 -1.11
CA TYR A 252 -4.59 17.79 -0.51
C TYR A 252 -5.32 18.55 0.61
N GLY A 253 -4.76 19.63 1.15
CA GLY A 253 -5.21 20.29 2.39
C GLY A 253 -6.63 20.86 2.34
N ASP A 254 -7.14 21.19 1.15
CA ASP A 254 -8.51 21.69 0.97
C ASP A 254 -9.55 20.56 0.82
N ILE A 255 -9.12 19.29 0.76
CA ILE A 255 -10.03 18.14 0.61
C ILE A 255 -10.40 17.60 1.99
N PRO A 256 -11.70 17.51 2.32
CA PRO A 256 -12.13 16.84 3.55
C PRO A 256 -11.57 15.41 3.63
N VAL A 257 -11.03 15.01 4.79
CA VAL A 257 -10.37 13.69 4.95
C VAL A 257 -11.24 12.53 4.47
N LYS A 258 -12.53 12.54 4.78
CA LYS A 258 -13.51 11.52 4.36
C LYS A 258 -13.70 11.41 2.84
N GLU A 259 -13.33 12.45 2.08
CA GLU A 259 -13.48 12.52 0.62
C GLU A 259 -12.15 12.23 -0.10
N MET A 260 -11.02 12.33 0.62
CA MET A 260 -9.67 12.28 0.04
C MET A 260 -9.37 10.96 -0.68
N ALA A 261 -9.82 9.83 -0.13
CA ALA A 261 -9.63 8.52 -0.75
C ALA A 261 -10.32 8.37 -2.12
N ALA A 262 -11.44 9.07 -2.35
CA ALA A 262 -12.21 9.02 -3.59
C ALA A 262 -11.87 10.17 -4.56
N HIS A 263 -11.14 11.18 -4.09
CA HIS A 263 -10.85 12.38 -4.85
C HIS A 263 -9.95 12.09 -6.07
N GLU A 264 -10.13 12.85 -7.17
CA GLU A 264 -9.32 12.71 -8.40
C GLU A 264 -7.81 12.79 -8.14
N LYS A 265 -7.41 13.67 -7.23
CA LYS A 265 -6.04 13.83 -6.73
C LYS A 265 -5.45 12.54 -6.13
N THR A 266 -6.27 11.63 -5.64
CA THR A 266 -5.84 10.30 -5.16
C THR A 266 -5.98 9.22 -6.24
N ARG A 267 -6.98 9.35 -7.13
CA ARG A 267 -7.36 8.28 -8.07
C ARG A 267 -6.64 8.33 -9.41
N THR A 268 -6.49 9.53 -9.97
CA THR A 268 -6.10 9.72 -11.37
C THR A 268 -4.98 10.72 -11.56
N SER A 269 -4.72 11.58 -10.57
CA SER A 269 -3.64 12.57 -10.64
C SER A 269 -2.81 12.69 -9.34
N PRO A 270 -2.48 11.61 -8.62
CA PRO A 270 -1.57 11.72 -7.48
C PRO A 270 -0.23 12.31 -7.90
N ILE A 271 0.41 13.01 -6.96
CA ILE A 271 1.77 13.49 -7.10
C ILE A 271 2.62 12.90 -5.98
N GLY A 272 3.87 12.64 -6.29
CA GLY A 272 4.90 12.24 -5.33
C GLY A 272 6.17 13.08 -5.49
N TYR A 273 7.27 12.60 -4.92
CA TYR A 273 8.60 13.20 -5.06
C TYR A 273 9.67 12.17 -5.43
N GLY A 274 9.24 10.98 -5.88
CA GLY A 274 10.09 9.88 -6.32
C GLY A 274 10.59 10.02 -7.76
N PRO A 275 11.32 9.02 -8.28
CA PRO A 275 12.06 9.10 -9.54
C PRO A 275 11.20 9.15 -10.81
N PHE A 276 9.95 8.69 -10.74
CA PHE A 276 8.98 8.78 -11.84
C PHE A 276 7.77 9.60 -11.42
N LYS A 277 7.04 10.16 -12.37
CA LYS A 277 5.77 10.85 -12.18
C LYS A 277 4.70 10.26 -13.08
N LEU A 278 3.45 10.42 -12.67
CA LEU A 278 2.33 9.93 -13.46
C LEU A 278 2.15 10.74 -14.75
N LYS A 279 2.04 10.00 -15.85
CA LYS A 279 1.73 10.54 -17.16
C LYS A 279 0.29 10.26 -17.56
N ASN A 280 -0.20 9.05 -17.31
CA ASN A 280 -1.57 8.66 -17.62
C ASN A 280 -2.04 7.51 -16.73
N ILE A 281 -3.33 7.49 -16.39
CA ILE A 281 -4.01 6.35 -15.76
C ILE A 281 -5.23 5.99 -16.58
N VAL A 282 -5.36 4.72 -16.92
CA VAL A 282 -6.63 4.12 -17.34
C VAL A 282 -7.15 3.31 -16.14
N PRO A 283 -8.20 3.78 -15.43
CA PRO A 283 -8.65 3.16 -14.19
C PRO A 283 -8.92 1.67 -14.34
N GLY A 284 -8.32 0.86 -13.48
CA GLY A 284 -8.45 -0.59 -13.49
C GLY A 284 -7.67 -1.33 -14.57
N GLU A 285 -7.01 -0.63 -15.49
CA GLU A 285 -6.29 -1.23 -16.62
C GLU A 285 -4.78 -0.96 -16.62
N SER A 286 -4.35 0.31 -16.60
CA SER A 286 -2.94 0.65 -16.76
C SER A 286 -2.53 1.97 -16.13
N VAL A 287 -1.24 2.07 -15.80
CA VAL A 287 -0.58 3.29 -15.32
C VAL A 287 0.66 3.53 -16.18
N GLU A 288 0.77 4.72 -16.76
CA GLU A 288 1.94 5.18 -17.50
C GLU A 288 2.70 6.18 -16.63
N LEU A 289 3.99 5.91 -16.44
CA LEU A 289 4.91 6.74 -15.68
C LEU A 289 5.99 7.29 -16.61
N GLU A 290 6.45 8.50 -16.35
CA GLU A 290 7.61 9.09 -17.02
C GLU A 290 8.65 9.56 -16.00
N ARG A 291 9.91 9.71 -16.42
CA ARG A 291 10.97 10.20 -15.54
C ARG A 291 10.59 11.55 -14.93
N PHE A 292 10.87 11.73 -13.65
CA PHE A 292 10.84 13.03 -13.00
C PHE A 292 12.24 13.65 -13.04
N ASP A 293 12.45 14.62 -13.93
CA ASP A 293 13.79 15.18 -14.18
C ASP A 293 14.39 15.97 -12.99
N ASP A 294 13.53 16.46 -12.09
CA ASP A 294 13.92 17.21 -10.88
C ASP A 294 14.05 16.30 -9.64
N TYR A 295 14.13 14.98 -9.83
CA TYR A 295 14.30 14.03 -8.73
C TYR A 295 15.61 14.29 -7.96
N TRP A 296 15.50 14.35 -6.63
CA TRP A 296 16.58 14.82 -5.76
C TRP A 296 17.81 13.90 -5.70
N MET A 297 17.68 12.62 -6.08
CA MET A 297 18.82 11.68 -6.16
C MET A 297 19.43 11.53 -7.57
N GLY A 298 18.91 12.18 -8.62
CA GLY A 298 19.55 12.14 -9.95
C GLY A 298 18.65 12.24 -11.18
#